data_AF-A0A960ZED2-F1
#
_entry.id   AF-A0A960ZED2-F1
#
_cell.length_a   1.000
_cell.length_b   1.000
_cell.length_c   1.000
_cell.angle_alpha   90.00
_cell.angle_beta   90.00
_cell.angle_gamma   90.00
#
_symmetry.space_group_name_H-M   'P 1'
#
loop_
_entity.id
_entity.type
_entity.pdbx_description
1 polymer ?
#
loop_
_entity_poly.entity_id
_entity_poly.type
_entity_poly.pdbx_seq_one_letter_code
_entity_poly.pdbx_strand_id
1 'polypeptide(L)' 'MSREIIKIVTTTGMIADAAKIVGGTRVNVTGLMGPGVDPHLYKASAGDVTRLSEADIIFYNGLHLEAKL' A
#
# COMPACT_ATOMS: atom_id res chain seq x y z
N MET A 1 11.81 16.59 19.35
CA MET A 1 10.90 16.40 18.21
C MET A 1 10.54 14.93 18.15
N SER A 2 9.27 14.57 18.35
CA SER A 2 8.79 13.22 18.03
C SER A 2 8.96 12.99 16.52
N ARG A 3 9.55 11.87 16.12
CA ARG A 3 9.59 11.48 14.70
C ARG A 3 8.19 10.99 14.33
N GLU A 4 7.54 11.69 13.41
CA GLU A 4 6.25 11.28 12.85
C GLU A 4 6.44 10.00 12.02
N ILE A 5 5.61 8.99 12.28
CA ILE A 5 5.60 7.73 11.53
C ILE A 5 4.72 7.92 10.31
N ILE A 6 5.29 7.76 9.12
CA ILE A 6 4.58 7.94 7.86
C ILE A 6 3.71 6.70 7.59
N LYS A 7 2.41 6.90 7.38
CA LYS A 7 1.46 5.85 6.98
C LYS A 7 1.53 5.64 5.48
N ILE A 8 1.98 4.47 5.07
CA ILE A 8 2.10 4.09 3.67
C ILE A 8 1.07 3.01 3.36
N VAL A 9 0.28 3.21 2.31
CA VAL A 9 -0.55 2.15 1.72
C VAL A 9 0.07 1.71 0.42
N THR A 10 0.10 0.39 0.20
CA THR A 10 0.69 -0.22 -1.01
C THR A 10 -0.30 -1.17 -1.65
N THR A 11 -0.33 -1.24 -2.98
CA THR A 11 -1.23 -2.17 -3.69
C THR A 11 -0.76 -3.61 -3.54
N THR A 12 0.49 -3.90 -3.93
CA THR A 12 1.05 -5.26 -3.97
C THR A 12 2.01 -5.54 -2.82
N GLY A 13 2.16 -6.82 -2.46
CA GLY A 13 3.09 -7.27 -1.43
C GLY A 13 4.56 -6.92 -1.74
N MET A 14 4.98 -6.98 -3.00
CA MET A 14 6.35 -6.66 -3.41
C MET A 14 6.73 -5.21 -3.05
N ILE A 15 5.82 -4.27 -3.31
CA ILE A 15 6.01 -2.85 -2.97
C ILE A 15 5.92 -2.66 -1.46
N ALA A 16 5.01 -3.37 -0.78
CA ALA A 16 4.89 -3.34 0.68
C ALA A 16 6.20 -3.73 1.37
N ASP A 17 6.83 -4.81 0.91
CA ASP A 17 8.08 -5.32 1.48
C ASP A 17 9.24 -4.35 1.23
N ALA A 18 9.35 -3.81 0.01
CA ALA A 18 10.34 -2.79 -0.32
C ALA A 18 10.17 -1.54 0.56
N ALA A 19 8.95 -1.04 0.71
CA ALA A 19 8.65 0.14 1.53
C ALA A 19 8.99 -0.09 3.01
N LYS A 20 8.71 -1.29 3.56
CA LYS A 20 9.08 -1.65 4.94
C LYS A 20 10.59 -1.66 5.14
N ILE A 21 11.33 -2.28 4.22
CA ILE A 21 12.80 -2.40 4.31
C ILE A 21 13.45 -1.01 4.22
N VAL A 22 13.05 -0.20 3.25
CA VAL A 22 13.62 1.14 3.03
C VAL A 22 13.21 2.12 4.14
N GLY A 23 11.94 2.09 4.55
CA GLY A 23 11.40 3.00 5.56
C GLY A 23 11.82 2.64 6.98
N GLY A 24 12.06 1.36 7.27
CA GLY A 24 12.45 0.87 8.59
C GLY A 24 11.48 1.31 9.68
N THR A 25 12.01 1.78 10.81
CA THR A 25 11.20 2.22 11.97
C THR A 25 10.50 3.58 11.77
N ARG A 26 10.59 4.19 10.59
CA ARG A 26 9.98 5.51 10.28
C ARG A 26 8.64 5.40 9.57
N VAL A 27 8.23 4.20 9.19
CA VAL A 27 7.04 3.97 8.38
C VAL A 27 6.15 2.92 9.02
N ASN A 28 4.85 3.07 8.78
CA ASN A 28 3.88 2.01 9.01
C ASN A 28 3.25 1.66 7.67
N VAL A 29 3.49 0.44 7.17
CA VAL A 29 3.12 0.03 5.81
C VAL A 29 1.97 -0.97 5.83
N THR A 30 0.89 -0.64 5.14
CA THR A 30 -0.27 -1.52 4.92
C THR A 30 -0.32 -1.94 3.45
N GLY A 31 -0.33 -3.25 3.18
CA GLY A 31 -0.53 -3.81 1.84
C GLY A 31 -2.00 -4.18 1.63
N LEU A 32 -2.58 -3.79 0.50
CA LEU A 32 -3.98 -4.08 0.17
C LEU A 32 -4.18 -5.50 -0.37
N MET A 33 -3.30 -5.95 -1.26
CA MET A 33 -3.36 -7.27 -1.85
C MET A 33 -2.48 -8.24 -1.05
N GLY A 34 -3.13 -9.12 -0.29
CA GLY A 34 -2.47 -10.21 0.40
C GLY A 34 -1.93 -11.30 -0.54
N PRO A 35 -1.25 -12.32 0.00
CA PRO A 35 -0.75 -13.45 -0.77
C PRO A 35 -1.85 -14.12 -1.60
N GLY A 36 -1.57 -14.37 -2.88
CA GLY A 36 -2.50 -15.05 -3.80
C GLY A 36 -3.58 -14.17 -4.41
N VAL A 37 -3.64 -12.88 -4.09
CA VAL A 37 -4.56 -11.92 -4.73
C VAL A 37 -3.99 -11.49 -6.09
N ASP A 38 -4.77 -11.67 -7.16
CA ASP A 38 -4.41 -11.20 -8.50
C ASP A 38 -4.65 -9.69 -8.64
N PRO A 39 -3.61 -8.87 -8.92
CA PRO A 39 -3.75 -7.43 -9.05
C PRO A 39 -4.62 -6.97 -10.22
N HIS A 40 -4.72 -7.78 -11.29
CA HIS A 40 -5.54 -7.43 -12.45
C HIS A 40 -7.04 -7.65 -12.20
N LEU A 41 -7.39 -8.37 -11.15
CA LEU A 41 -8.78 -8.65 -10.77
C LEU A 41 -9.18 -7.98 -9.45
N TYR A 42 -8.21 -7.36 -8.77
CA TYR A 42 -8.45 -6.73 -7.49
C TYR A 42 -9.45 -5.58 -7.61
N LYS A 43 -10.36 -5.53 -6.63
CA LYS A 43 -11.32 -4.45 -6.46
C LYS A 43 -11.24 -3.97 -5.02
N ALA A 44 -10.95 -2.68 -4.83
CA ALA A 44 -10.87 -2.09 -3.51
C ALA A 44 -12.18 -2.28 -2.73
N SER A 45 -12.08 -2.79 -1.51
CA SER A 45 -13.20 -2.80 -0.57
C SER A 45 -13.43 -1.39 0.01
N ALA A 46 -14.57 -1.17 0.66
CA ALA A 46 -14.81 0.09 1.36
C ALA A 46 -13.71 0.41 2.39
N GLY A 47 -13.21 -0.62 3.09
CA GLY A 47 -12.10 -0.46 4.05
C GLY A 47 -10.78 -0.10 3.37
N ASP A 48 -10.54 -0.56 2.14
CA ASP A 48 -9.34 -0.21 1.38
C ASP A 48 -9.41 1.23 0.90
N VAL A 49 -10.58 1.70 0.46
CA VAL A 49 -10.80 3.11 0.11
C VAL A 49 -10.57 4.02 1.31
N THR A 50 -11.04 3.66 2.50
CA THR A 50 -10.75 4.40 3.73
C THR A 50 -9.25 4.45 4.00
N ARG A 51 -8.53 3.32 3.91
CA ARG A 51 -7.08 3.28 4.12
C ARG A 51 -6.33 4.16 3.12
N LEU A 52 -6.71 4.12 1.85
CA LEU A 52 -6.12 4.97 0.81
C LEU A 52 -6.35 6.45 1.12
N SER A 53 -7.56 6.82 1.56
CA SER A 53 -7.89 8.21 1.91
C SER A 53 -7.16 8.73 3.16
N GLU A 54 -6.77 7.85 4.08
CA GLU A 54 -6.07 8.20 5.33
C GLU A 54 -4.55 8.05 5.24
N ALA A 55 -4.03 7.57 4.11
CA ALA A 55 -2.60 7.36 3.90
C ALA A 55 -1.88 8.70 3.66
N ASP A 56 -0.68 8.84 4.22
CA ASP A 56 0.19 9.96 3.88
C ASP A 56 0.80 9.77 2.49
N ILE A 57 1.08 8.51 2.11
CA ILE A 57 1.65 8.12 0.82
C ILE A 57 1.02 6.82 0.34
N ILE A 58 0.71 6.76 -0.95
CA ILE A 58 0.26 5.54 -1.64
C ILE A 58 1.32 5.14 -2.66
N PHE A 59 1.78 3.89 -2.59
CA PHE A 59 2.58 3.29 -3.67
C PHE A 59 1.78 2.23 -4.41
N TYR A 60 1.85 2.28 -5.73
CA TYR A 60 1.24 1.32 -6.63
C TYR A 60 2.20 1.06 -7.79
N ASN A 61 2.02 -0.05 -8.50
CA ASN A 61 2.95 -0.48 -9.52
C ASN A 61 2.77 0.30 -10.83
N GLY A 62 1.53 0.64 -11.17
CA GLY A 62 1.19 1.31 -12.41
C GLY A 62 1.34 0.37 -13.61
N LEU A 63 1.58 0.95 -14.79
CA LEU A 63 1.71 0.20 -16.06
C LEU A 63 0.52 -0.77 -16.32
N HIS A 64 -0.68 -0.36 -15.89
CA HIS A 64 -1.93 -1.15 -15.99
C HIS A 64 -1.95 -2.45 -15.17
N LEU A 65 -1.06 -2.62 -14.18
CA LEU A 65 -1.10 -3.81 -13.32
C LEU A 65 -2.37 -3.85 -12.46
N GLU A 66 -2.70 -2.73 -11.80
CA GLU A 66 -3.94 -2.60 -11.03
C GLU A 66 -5.10 -2.23 -11.93
N ALA A 67 -6.05 -3.15 -12.13
CA ALA A 67 -7.09 -2.95 -13.15
C ALA A 67 -8.01 -1.76 -12.89
N LYS A 68 -8.35 -1.51 -11.63
CA LYS A 68 -9.19 -0.38 -11.18
C LYS A 68 -8.76 0.03 -9.78
N LEU A 69 -7.82 0.98 -9.72
CA LEU A 69 -7.43 1.67 -8.50
C LEU A 69 -8.06 3.06 -8.46
#